data_AF-A0A7M3YJQ1-F1
#
_entry.id   AF-A0A7M3YJQ1-F1
#
_cell.length_a   1.000
_cell.length_b   1.000
_cell.length_c   1.000
_cell.angle_alpha   90.00
_cell.angle_beta   90.00
_cell.angle_gamma   90.00
#
_symmetry.space_group_name_H-M   'P 1'
#
loop_
_entity.id
_entity.type
_entity.pdbx_description
1 polymer ?
#
loop_
_entity_poly.entity_id
_entity_poly.type
_entity_poly.pdbx_seq_one_letter_code
_entity_poly.pdbx_strand_id
1 'polypeptide(L)'
;GHIDANVLDAIGGDDYEQLESAGTIDAQVRLVPPEMFAFTLAYFTGSKEHNIAMRQRAIDRGLRLNEFGLIPEEKAGALKGIEAAQYSLSAMTEQEIYSHLDLQWVPPELREDTGEIQSGSEHNLPQLLELDAIQGALHNHTVVSDGEATLEQMADAAQAMGWSWLGIADHSPTLKIANGAPAERLLEQGQKIRDYNQNWQDEGVNFRLFHGVES
;
A
#
# COMPACT_ATOMS: atom_id res chain seq x y z
N GLY A 1 12.03 14.14 -19.13
CA GLY A 1 13.29 13.40 -19.37
C GLY A 1 13.48 13.21 -20.87
N HIS A 2 14.70 13.01 -21.36
CA HIS A 2 14.89 12.62 -22.77
C HIS A 2 14.64 11.11 -22.89
N ILE A 3 13.52 10.74 -23.50
CA ILE A 3 13.24 9.36 -23.90
C ILE A 3 13.98 9.10 -25.22
N ASP A 4 14.61 7.93 -25.34
CA ASP A 4 15.26 7.50 -26.58
C ASP A 4 14.23 7.48 -27.73
N ALA A 5 14.60 8.00 -28.89
CA ALA A 5 13.69 8.13 -30.03
C ALA A 5 13.10 6.78 -30.49
N ASN A 6 13.84 5.67 -30.35
CA ASN A 6 13.33 4.34 -30.71
C ASN A 6 12.33 3.82 -29.68
N VAL A 7 12.47 4.23 -28.42
CA VAL A 7 11.51 3.91 -27.36
C VAL A 7 10.24 4.74 -27.54
N LEU A 8 10.38 6.01 -27.93
CA LEU A 8 9.25 6.90 -28.20
C LEU A 8 8.36 6.35 -29.33
N ASP A 9 8.96 5.92 -30.45
CA ASP A 9 8.22 5.30 -31.56
C ASP A 9 7.53 4.00 -31.15
N ALA A 10 8.15 3.19 -30.29
CA ALA A 10 7.60 1.91 -29.86
C ALA A 10 6.38 2.05 -28.92
N ILE A 11 6.26 3.17 -28.20
CA ILE A 11 5.16 3.43 -27.25
C ILE A 11 4.04 4.32 -27.79
N GLY A 12 4.07 4.63 -29.11
CA GLY A 12 3.01 5.39 -29.78
C GLY A 12 3.46 6.73 -30.38
N GLY A 13 4.74 7.09 -30.31
CA GLY A 13 5.28 8.29 -30.94
C GLY A 13 4.60 9.57 -30.46
N ASP A 14 4.24 10.45 -31.40
CA ASP A 14 3.59 11.73 -31.13
C ASP A 14 2.21 11.59 -30.44
N ASP A 15 1.54 10.43 -30.55
CA ASP A 15 0.28 10.16 -29.84
C ASP A 15 0.50 9.91 -28.34
N TYR A 16 1.70 9.46 -27.93
CA TYR A 16 2.10 9.33 -26.52
C TYR A 16 2.26 10.70 -25.85
N GLU A 17 2.79 11.70 -26.57
CA GLU A 17 2.94 13.07 -26.06
C GLU A 17 1.59 13.75 -25.78
N GLN A 18 0.52 13.36 -26.49
CA GLN A 18 -0.83 13.89 -26.25
C GLN A 18 -1.55 13.24 -25.06
N LEU A 19 -1.04 12.11 -24.55
CA LEU A 19 -1.55 11.39 -23.37
C LEU A 19 -0.91 11.83 -22.05
N GLU A 20 0.13 12.69 -22.08
CA GLU A 20 0.68 13.31 -20.86
C GLU A 20 -0.35 14.29 -20.25
N SER A 21 -1.22 13.76 -19.39
CA SER A 21 -1.65 14.49 -18.20
C SER A 21 -0.38 14.98 -17.50
N ALA A 22 -0.26 16.30 -17.27
CA ALA A 22 0.94 17.04 -16.86
C ALA A 22 1.56 16.69 -15.48
N GLY A 23 1.75 15.42 -15.18
CA GLY A 23 2.46 14.91 -14.01
C GLY A 23 3.41 13.80 -14.46
N THR A 24 4.69 14.11 -14.62
CA THR A 24 5.72 13.08 -14.83
C THR A 24 6.08 12.45 -13.48
N ILE A 25 5.93 11.13 -13.36
CA ILE A 25 6.48 10.38 -12.22
C ILE A 25 7.90 9.97 -12.58
N ASP A 26 8.88 10.41 -11.79
CA ASP A 26 10.25 9.90 -11.92
C ASP A 26 10.29 8.42 -11.51
N ALA A 27 10.66 7.56 -12.45
CA ALA A 27 10.72 6.11 -12.23
C ALA A 27 12.15 5.59 -12.43
N GLN A 28 12.54 4.65 -11.57
CA GLN A 28 13.76 3.86 -11.74
C GLN A 28 13.39 2.40 -11.98
N VAL A 29 13.81 1.86 -13.12
CA VAL A 29 13.56 0.46 -13.49
C VAL A 29 14.87 -0.31 -13.48
N ARG A 30 14.85 -1.51 -12.88
CA ARG A 30 16.01 -2.42 -12.81
C ARG A 30 15.62 -3.76 -13.39
N LEU A 31 16.42 -4.24 -14.34
CA LEU A 31 16.28 -5.57 -14.91
C LEU A 31 17.36 -6.46 -14.30
N VAL A 32 16.94 -7.59 -13.73
CA VAL A 32 17.84 -8.56 -13.11
C VAL A 32 17.41 -9.97 -13.51
N PRO A 33 18.35 -10.95 -13.51
CA PRO A 33 18.00 -12.36 -13.67
C PRO A 33 16.99 -12.83 -12.61
N PRO A 34 16.14 -13.82 -12.91
CA PRO A 34 15.13 -14.32 -11.97
C PRO A 34 15.68 -14.73 -10.60
N GLU A 35 16.87 -15.32 -10.56
CA GLU A 35 17.55 -15.75 -9.33
C GLU A 35 18.01 -14.59 -8.43
N MET A 36 18.10 -13.37 -8.95
CA MET A 36 18.43 -12.16 -8.19
C MET A 36 17.19 -11.36 -7.78
N PHE A 37 16.03 -11.68 -8.35
CA PHE A 37 14.83 -10.85 -8.24
C PHE A 37 14.42 -10.60 -6.78
N ALA A 38 14.37 -11.64 -5.94
CA ALA A 38 14.00 -11.51 -4.55
C ALA A 38 14.97 -10.64 -3.74
N PHE A 39 16.29 -10.76 -3.99
CA PHE A 39 17.31 -9.97 -3.30
C PHE A 39 17.27 -8.50 -3.72
N THR A 40 17.10 -8.26 -5.02
CA THR A 40 16.95 -6.91 -5.56
C THR A 40 15.66 -6.27 -5.04
N LEU A 41 14.54 -7.01 -4.98
CA LEU A 41 13.28 -6.54 -4.42
C LEU A 41 13.48 -6.12 -2.95
N ALA A 42 13.97 -7.02 -2.10
CA ALA A 42 14.22 -6.72 -0.68
C ALA A 42 15.12 -5.49 -0.48
N TYR A 43 16.19 -5.39 -1.28
CA TYR A 43 17.13 -4.28 -1.24
C TYR A 43 16.47 -2.94 -1.58
N PHE A 44 15.67 -2.88 -2.65
CA PHE A 44 15.05 -1.63 -3.12
C PHE A 44 13.71 -1.32 -2.47
N THR A 45 13.05 -2.28 -1.82
CA THR A 45 11.94 -2.01 -0.89
C THR A 45 12.46 -1.28 0.35
N GLY A 46 13.62 -1.67 0.88
CA GLY A 46 14.19 -1.03 2.05
C GLY A 46 13.35 -1.23 3.31
N SER A 47 13.38 -0.30 4.27
CA SER A 47 14.14 0.96 4.26
C SER A 47 15.67 0.76 4.28
N LYS A 48 16.45 1.85 4.21
CA LYS A 48 17.91 1.78 4.30
C LYS A 48 18.33 1.19 5.66
N GLU A 49 17.66 1.60 6.72
CA GLU A 49 17.92 1.19 8.09
C GLU A 49 17.58 -0.30 8.27
N HIS A 50 16.43 -0.74 7.76
CA HIS A 50 16.07 -2.16 7.72
C HIS A 50 17.11 -3.00 6.96
N ASN A 51 17.58 -2.52 5.81
CA ASN A 51 18.64 -3.17 5.05
C ASN A 51 19.96 -3.28 5.83
N ILE A 52 20.33 -2.27 6.62
CA ILE A 52 21.52 -2.31 7.48
C ILE A 52 21.36 -3.39 8.54
N ALA A 53 20.20 -3.46 9.19
CA ALA A 53 19.91 -4.47 10.21
C ALA A 53 19.92 -5.90 9.63
N MET A 54 19.31 -6.10 8.45
CA MET A 54 19.35 -7.38 7.73
C MET A 54 20.78 -7.81 7.36
N ARG A 55 21.62 -6.87 6.90
CA ARG A 55 23.03 -7.14 6.61
C ARG A 55 23.83 -7.48 7.86
N GLN A 56 23.62 -6.77 8.96
CA GLN A 56 24.28 -7.08 10.23
C GLN A 56 23.92 -8.49 10.68
N ARG A 57 22.63 -8.84 10.59
CA ARG A 57 22.15 -10.18 10.93
C ARG A 57 22.73 -11.28 10.03
N ALA A 58 22.93 -10.99 8.75
CA ALA A 58 23.62 -11.89 7.82
C ALA A 58 25.10 -12.08 8.22
N ILE A 59 25.80 -10.99 8.56
CA ILE A 59 27.19 -11.05 9.01
C ILE A 59 27.33 -11.92 10.26
N ASP A 60 26.41 -11.80 11.22
CA ASP A 60 26.39 -12.62 12.44
C ASP A 60 26.23 -14.13 12.15
N ARG A 61 25.78 -14.49 10.94
CA ARG A 61 25.63 -15.86 10.43
C ARG A 61 26.74 -16.28 9.45
N GLY A 62 27.78 -15.47 9.28
CA GLY A 62 28.84 -15.73 8.31
C GLY A 62 28.36 -15.58 6.86
N LEU A 63 27.35 -14.75 6.63
CA LEU A 63 26.76 -14.48 5.32
C LEU A 63 26.93 -12.99 4.97
N ARG A 64 26.92 -12.69 3.67
CA ARG A 64 26.95 -11.35 3.11
C ARG A 64 25.74 -11.12 2.22
N LEU A 65 24.84 -10.26 2.68
CA LEU A 65 23.62 -9.88 1.96
C LEU A 65 23.83 -8.60 1.13
N ASN A 66 23.42 -8.60 -0.14
CA ASN A 66 23.39 -7.43 -1.03
C ASN A 66 22.26 -7.58 -2.09
N GLU A 67 22.12 -6.65 -3.04
CA GLU A 67 21.06 -6.70 -4.06
C GLU A 67 21.15 -7.90 -5.02
N PHE A 68 22.29 -8.59 -5.06
CA PHE A 68 22.56 -9.71 -5.97
C PHE A 68 22.42 -11.09 -5.31
N GLY A 69 22.39 -11.16 -3.97
CA GLY A 69 22.36 -12.45 -3.28
C GLY A 69 22.70 -12.42 -1.79
N LEU A 70 22.64 -13.61 -1.18
CA LEU A 70 23.04 -13.91 0.19
C LEU A 70 24.16 -14.94 0.17
N ILE A 71 25.40 -14.48 0.36
CA ILE A 71 26.59 -15.22 -0.04
C ILE A 71 27.37 -15.66 1.21
N PRO A 72 27.76 -16.94 1.36
CA PRO A 72 28.63 -17.36 2.44
C PRO A 72 29.98 -16.64 2.41
N GLU A 73 30.38 -16.04 3.52
CA GLU A 73 31.61 -15.22 3.62
C GLU A 73 32.86 -16.03 3.26
N GLU A 74 32.89 -17.31 3.64
CA GLU A 74 33.97 -18.25 3.31
C GLU A 74 34.17 -18.43 1.80
N LYS A 75 33.10 -18.31 1.01
CA LYS A 75 33.12 -18.45 -0.46
C LYS A 75 33.23 -17.10 -1.16
N ALA A 76 32.86 -16.02 -0.49
CA ALA A 76 32.93 -14.67 -1.02
C ALA A 76 34.38 -14.21 -1.24
N GLY A 77 35.28 -14.47 -0.28
CA GLY A 77 36.67 -14.03 -0.35
C GLY A 77 36.78 -12.54 -0.74
N ALA A 78 37.61 -12.22 -1.75
CA ALA A 78 37.73 -10.86 -2.29
C ALA A 78 36.70 -10.52 -3.39
N LEU A 79 35.87 -11.48 -3.83
CA LEU A 79 34.90 -11.29 -4.91
C LEU A 79 33.79 -10.34 -4.47
N LYS A 80 33.34 -9.46 -5.37
CA LYS A 80 32.30 -8.46 -5.11
C LYS A 80 31.24 -8.47 -6.21
N GLY A 81 30.04 -8.02 -5.86
CA GLY A 81 28.93 -7.89 -6.81
C GLY A 81 28.53 -9.22 -7.45
N ILE A 82 28.24 -9.18 -8.75
CA ILE A 82 27.74 -10.31 -9.55
C ILE A 82 28.71 -11.51 -9.52
N GLU A 83 30.02 -11.29 -9.46
CA GLU A 83 31.01 -12.39 -9.44
C GLU A 83 30.87 -13.28 -8.20
N ALA A 84 30.41 -12.72 -7.08
CA ALA A 84 30.16 -13.47 -5.86
C ALA A 84 28.76 -14.09 -5.83
N ALA A 85 27.81 -13.58 -6.64
CA ALA A 85 26.43 -14.03 -6.68
C ALA A 85 26.31 -15.50 -7.12
N GLN A 86 27.29 -16.04 -7.87
CA GLN A 86 27.35 -17.47 -8.21
C GLN A 86 27.39 -18.40 -6.97
N TYR A 87 27.82 -17.88 -5.80
CA TYR A 87 27.87 -18.62 -4.54
C TYR A 87 26.71 -18.27 -3.61
N SER A 88 25.75 -17.46 -4.06
CA SER A 88 24.58 -17.12 -3.27
C SER A 88 23.82 -18.38 -2.86
N LEU A 89 23.29 -18.36 -1.63
CA LEU A 89 22.22 -19.26 -1.25
C LEU A 89 21.03 -19.02 -2.17
N SER A 90 20.32 -20.10 -2.49
CA SER A 90 19.13 -20.01 -3.34
C SER A 90 17.99 -19.35 -2.56
N ALA A 91 17.43 -18.28 -3.12
CA ALA A 91 16.18 -17.69 -2.66
C ALA A 91 15.43 -17.11 -3.87
N MET A 92 14.24 -17.62 -4.15
CA MET A 92 13.34 -17.13 -5.21
C MET A 92 12.26 -16.20 -4.67
N THR A 93 12.11 -16.13 -3.36
CA THR A 93 11.16 -15.25 -2.66
C THR A 93 11.86 -14.48 -1.55
N GLU A 94 11.31 -13.34 -1.14
CA GLU A 94 11.84 -12.62 0.02
C GLU A 94 11.78 -13.49 1.28
N GLN A 95 10.69 -14.24 1.47
CA GLN A 95 10.48 -15.17 2.59
C GLN A 95 11.65 -16.13 2.79
N GLU A 96 12.23 -16.65 1.69
CA GLU A 96 13.40 -17.52 1.73
C GLU A 96 14.66 -16.79 2.21
N ILE A 97 14.84 -15.51 1.85
CA ILE A 97 15.93 -14.66 2.36
C ILE A 97 15.82 -14.52 3.88
N TYR A 98 14.63 -14.17 4.39
CA TYR A 98 14.38 -14.08 5.83
C TYR A 98 14.60 -15.43 6.53
N SER A 99 14.18 -16.53 5.91
CA SER A 99 14.37 -17.89 6.45
C SER A 99 15.85 -18.26 6.60
N HIS A 100 16.70 -17.94 5.61
CA HIS A 100 18.17 -18.14 5.73
C HIS A 100 18.81 -17.33 6.86
N LEU A 101 18.11 -16.29 7.33
CA LEU A 101 18.53 -15.44 8.44
C LEU A 101 17.80 -15.79 9.76
N ASP A 102 17.08 -16.92 9.82
CA ASP A 102 16.23 -17.30 10.96
C ASP A 102 15.28 -16.16 11.40
N LEU A 103 14.63 -15.52 10.43
CA LEU A 103 13.61 -14.51 10.67
C LEU A 103 12.27 -14.98 10.10
N GLN A 104 11.20 -14.67 10.82
CA GLN A 104 9.88 -14.54 10.19
C GLN A 104 9.96 -13.47 9.09
N TRP A 105 9.29 -13.70 7.96
CA TRP A 105 9.20 -12.71 6.89
C TRP A 105 8.53 -11.43 7.40
N VAL A 106 9.21 -10.30 7.18
CA VAL A 106 8.74 -8.97 7.58
C VAL A 106 8.01 -8.32 6.39
N PRO A 107 6.71 -7.98 6.52
CA PRO A 107 5.98 -7.26 5.48
C PRO A 107 6.60 -5.88 5.24
N PRO A 108 6.62 -5.37 3.99
CA PRO A 108 7.23 -4.08 3.64
C PRO A 108 6.86 -2.91 4.55
N GLU A 109 5.61 -2.84 5.00
CA GLU A 109 5.05 -1.79 5.85
C GLU A 109 5.73 -1.67 7.23
N LEU A 110 6.42 -2.73 7.68
CA LEU A 110 7.12 -2.76 8.97
C LEU A 110 8.63 -2.51 8.85
N ARG A 111 9.19 -2.41 7.63
CA ARG A 111 10.64 -2.40 7.38
C ARG A 111 11.27 -1.03 7.62
N GLU A 112 11.19 -0.56 8.87
CA GLU A 112 11.63 0.78 9.27
C GLU A 112 12.63 0.78 10.44
N ASP A 113 13.21 -0.38 10.79
CA ASP A 113 14.14 -0.54 11.93
C ASP A 113 13.55 -0.02 13.27
N THR A 114 12.27 -0.36 13.52
CA THR A 114 11.52 0.07 14.72
C THR A 114 11.21 -1.09 15.67
N GLY A 115 11.80 -2.27 15.44
CA GLY A 115 11.66 -3.46 16.29
C GLY A 115 11.23 -4.72 15.54
N GLU A 116 11.03 -4.61 14.23
CA GLU A 116 10.60 -5.69 13.34
C GLU A 116 11.64 -6.81 13.23
N ILE A 117 12.94 -6.50 13.28
CA ILE A 117 14.00 -7.51 13.24
C ILE A 117 14.02 -8.35 14.53
N GLN A 118 13.87 -7.70 15.69
CA GLN A 118 13.77 -8.41 16.96
C GLN A 118 12.52 -9.29 16.98
N SER A 119 11.36 -8.70 16.69
CA SER A 119 10.07 -9.39 16.70
C SER A 119 10.04 -10.55 15.69
N GLY A 120 10.62 -10.35 14.51
CA GLY A 120 10.76 -11.38 13.48
C GLY A 120 11.67 -12.53 13.91
N SER A 121 12.71 -12.26 14.71
CA SER A 121 13.57 -13.33 15.26
C SER A 121 12.86 -14.16 16.34
N GLU A 122 11.95 -13.53 17.08
CA GLU A 122 11.11 -14.17 18.09
C GLU A 122 9.83 -14.80 17.49
N HIS A 123 9.64 -14.69 16.17
CA HIS A 123 8.43 -15.12 15.44
C HIS A 123 7.14 -14.52 16.02
N ASN A 124 7.21 -13.24 16.40
CA ASN A 124 6.16 -12.50 17.09
C ASN A 124 5.85 -11.17 16.39
N LEU A 125 5.87 -11.14 15.04
CA LEU A 125 5.41 -9.98 14.30
C LEU A 125 3.89 -9.77 14.50
N PRO A 126 3.42 -8.51 14.54
CA PRO A 126 1.99 -8.24 14.62
C PRO A 126 1.28 -8.72 13.34
N GLN A 127 0.04 -9.17 13.49
CA GLN A 127 -0.85 -9.38 12.35
C GLN A 127 -1.34 -8.01 11.87
N LEU A 128 -1.09 -7.69 10.60
CA LEU A 128 -1.54 -6.44 9.99
C LEU A 128 -2.99 -6.54 9.53
N LEU A 129 -3.64 -5.37 9.40
CA LEU A 129 -4.95 -5.26 8.78
C LEU A 129 -4.82 -5.41 7.27
N GLU A 130 -5.58 -6.31 6.68
CA GLU A 130 -5.66 -6.53 5.24
C GLU A 130 -6.87 -5.81 4.64
N LEU A 131 -6.84 -5.55 3.33
CA LEU A 131 -7.92 -4.82 2.64
C LEU A 131 -9.28 -5.53 2.72
N ASP A 132 -9.30 -6.86 2.81
CA ASP A 132 -10.51 -7.67 2.92
C ASP A 132 -11.20 -7.56 4.30
N ALA A 133 -10.47 -7.11 5.32
CA ALA A 133 -11.00 -6.81 6.65
C ALA A 133 -11.72 -5.45 6.69
N ILE A 134 -11.56 -4.61 5.66
CA ILE A 134 -12.23 -3.30 5.58
C ILE A 134 -13.69 -3.50 5.19
N GLN A 135 -14.59 -3.20 6.13
CA GLN A 135 -16.03 -3.36 5.96
C GLN A 135 -16.78 -2.07 5.65
N GLY A 136 -16.07 -0.94 5.57
CA GLY A 136 -16.63 0.38 5.35
C GLY A 136 -15.64 1.50 5.66
N ALA A 137 -16.07 2.74 5.42
CA ALA A 137 -15.34 3.96 5.76
C ALA A 137 -16.25 4.92 6.54
N LEU A 138 -15.73 5.57 7.59
CA LEU A 138 -16.54 6.39 8.51
C LEU A 138 -16.68 7.85 8.10
N HIS A 139 -15.72 8.40 7.35
CA HIS A 139 -15.60 9.83 7.09
C HIS A 139 -15.67 10.07 5.59
N ASN A 140 -16.86 10.37 5.10
CA ASN A 140 -17.09 10.65 3.69
C ASN A 140 -18.04 11.84 3.55
N HIS A 141 -17.82 12.65 2.50
CA HIS A 141 -18.60 13.84 2.23
C HIS A 141 -19.51 13.60 1.04
N THR A 142 -20.68 14.21 1.07
CA THR A 142 -21.63 14.19 -0.04
C THR A 142 -21.77 15.59 -0.63
N VAL A 143 -22.56 15.73 -1.69
CA VAL A 143 -22.98 17.03 -2.23
C VAL A 143 -23.76 17.90 -1.23
N VAL A 144 -24.04 17.43 -0.01
CA VAL A 144 -24.62 18.25 1.06
C VAL A 144 -23.61 19.28 1.57
N SER A 145 -22.31 18.97 1.59
CA SER A 145 -21.23 19.92 1.87
C SER A 145 -20.27 20.08 0.68
N ASP A 146 -19.10 19.46 0.70
CA ASP A 146 -18.02 19.61 -0.29
C ASP A 146 -17.70 18.33 -1.09
N GLY A 147 -18.52 17.28 -0.95
CA GLY A 147 -18.40 16.07 -1.77
C GLY A 147 -19.00 16.23 -3.16
N GLU A 148 -18.63 15.34 -4.08
CA GLU A 148 -19.10 15.36 -5.48
C GLU A 148 -20.23 14.36 -5.76
N ALA A 149 -20.46 13.40 -4.85
CA ALA A 149 -21.44 12.33 -5.02
C ALA A 149 -22.66 12.50 -4.09
N THR A 150 -23.83 12.08 -4.58
CA THR A 150 -25.04 12.02 -3.75
C THR A 150 -24.96 10.88 -2.74
N LEU A 151 -25.79 10.93 -1.70
CA LEU A 151 -25.89 9.86 -0.71
C LEU A 151 -26.15 8.49 -1.37
N GLU A 152 -27.02 8.46 -2.38
CA GLU A 152 -27.35 7.25 -3.14
C GLU A 152 -26.16 6.70 -3.89
N GLN A 153 -25.45 7.55 -4.64
CA GLN A 153 -24.27 7.14 -5.39
C GLN A 153 -23.18 6.57 -4.47
N MET A 154 -22.99 7.20 -3.29
CA MET A 154 -22.05 6.75 -2.28
C MET A 154 -22.46 5.39 -1.68
N ALA A 155 -23.74 5.19 -1.36
CA ALA A 155 -24.25 3.93 -0.84
C ALA A 155 -24.16 2.79 -1.87
N ASP A 156 -24.49 3.06 -3.12
CA ASP A 156 -24.39 2.09 -4.21
C ASP A 156 -22.95 1.66 -4.45
N ALA A 157 -22.01 2.63 -4.47
CA ALA A 157 -20.59 2.35 -4.61
C ALA A 157 -20.04 1.52 -3.44
N ALA A 158 -20.40 1.87 -2.20
CA ALA A 158 -19.98 1.11 -1.01
C ALA A 158 -20.48 -0.33 -1.05
N GLN A 159 -21.75 -0.57 -1.41
CA GLN A 159 -22.28 -1.92 -1.58
C GLN A 159 -21.57 -2.68 -2.72
N ALA A 160 -21.28 -2.02 -3.84
CA ALA A 160 -20.55 -2.62 -4.95
C ALA A 160 -19.09 -3.00 -4.58
N MET A 161 -18.48 -2.27 -3.64
CA MET A 161 -17.18 -2.60 -3.05
C MET A 161 -17.24 -3.77 -2.04
N GLY A 162 -18.43 -4.28 -1.74
CA GLY A 162 -18.63 -5.34 -0.74
C GLY A 162 -18.60 -4.85 0.70
N TRP A 163 -18.68 -3.54 0.93
CA TRP A 163 -18.78 -2.99 2.27
C TRP A 163 -20.15 -3.25 2.88
N SER A 164 -20.17 -3.40 4.20
CA SER A 164 -21.41 -3.60 4.98
C SER A 164 -21.90 -2.30 5.62
N TRP A 165 -21.11 -1.23 5.55
CA TRP A 165 -21.51 0.07 6.06
C TRP A 165 -20.74 1.22 5.43
N LEU A 166 -21.31 2.42 5.55
CA LEU A 166 -20.68 3.68 5.16
C LEU A 166 -21.08 4.79 6.12
N GLY A 167 -20.11 5.55 6.61
CA GLY A 167 -20.32 6.76 7.41
C GLY A 167 -20.24 8.01 6.56
N ILE A 168 -21.22 8.90 6.76
CA ILE A 168 -21.27 10.23 6.17
C ILE A 168 -20.92 11.24 7.25
N ALA A 169 -20.07 12.21 6.92
CA ALA A 169 -19.52 13.21 7.84
C ALA A 169 -19.46 14.59 7.19
N ASP A 170 -20.53 15.02 6.53
CA ASP A 170 -20.60 16.35 5.89
C ASP A 170 -20.31 17.49 6.89
N HIS A 171 -19.70 18.57 6.38
CA HIS A 171 -19.27 19.71 7.19
C HIS A 171 -20.44 20.45 7.82
N SER A 172 -20.28 20.82 9.08
CA SER A 172 -21.22 21.67 9.80
C SER A 172 -21.16 23.14 9.32
N PRO A 173 -22.16 23.98 9.66
CA PRO A 173 -22.17 25.39 9.26
C PRO A 173 -20.97 26.22 9.74
N THR A 174 -20.23 25.76 10.76
CA THR A 174 -19.08 26.50 11.31
C THR A 174 -17.84 26.41 10.41
N LEU A 175 -17.75 25.40 9.54
CA LEU A 175 -16.70 25.21 8.54
C LEU A 175 -17.01 25.98 7.24
N LYS A 176 -16.88 27.31 7.30
CA LYS A 176 -17.20 28.21 6.16
C LYS A 176 -16.30 28.02 4.94
N ILE A 177 -15.09 27.48 5.11
CA ILE A 177 -14.14 27.28 4.00
C ILE A 177 -14.56 26.07 3.12
N ALA A 178 -15.31 25.12 3.68
CA ALA A 178 -15.71 23.88 3.01
C ALA A 178 -17.22 23.82 2.69
N ASN A 179 -17.85 24.97 2.43
CA ASN A 179 -19.30 25.05 2.16
C ASN A 179 -20.19 24.33 3.20
N GLY A 180 -19.88 24.54 4.50
CA GLY A 180 -20.62 23.95 5.62
C GLY A 180 -22.15 23.95 5.43
N ALA A 181 -22.75 22.78 5.54
CA ALA A 181 -24.16 22.57 5.26
C ALA A 181 -25.03 23.20 6.36
N PRO A 182 -26.12 23.92 6.01
CA PRO A 182 -27.09 24.38 7.00
C PRO A 182 -27.62 23.23 7.86
N ALA A 183 -27.89 23.48 9.14
CA ALA A 183 -28.38 22.46 10.07
C ALA A 183 -29.64 21.74 9.55
N GLU A 184 -30.52 22.46 8.85
CA GLU A 184 -31.71 21.91 8.20
C GLU A 184 -31.37 20.83 7.16
N ARG A 185 -30.35 21.07 6.34
CA ARG A 185 -29.89 20.12 5.30
C ARG A 185 -29.27 18.86 5.91
N LEU A 186 -28.53 19.01 7.00
CA LEU A 186 -27.99 17.86 7.76
C LEU A 186 -29.11 17.05 8.41
N LEU A 187 -30.13 17.72 8.96
CA LEU A 187 -31.30 17.02 9.51
C LEU A 187 -32.10 16.27 8.43
N GLU A 188 -32.27 16.86 7.24
CA GLU A 188 -32.87 16.22 6.07
C GLU A 188 -32.06 14.98 5.64
N GLN A 189 -30.73 15.11 5.54
CA GLN A 189 -29.85 13.99 5.22
C GLN A 189 -29.97 12.86 6.26
N GLY A 190 -29.97 13.21 7.55
CA GLY A 190 -30.17 12.25 8.63
C GLY A 190 -31.51 11.53 8.54
N GLN A 191 -32.58 12.19 8.10
CA GLN A 191 -33.87 11.52 7.85
C GLN A 191 -33.77 10.56 6.67
N LYS A 192 -33.19 11.00 5.55
CA LYS A 192 -33.00 10.17 4.35
C LYS A 192 -32.17 8.91 4.65
N ILE A 193 -31.12 9.03 5.45
CA ILE A 193 -30.30 7.90 5.93
C ILE A 193 -31.15 6.92 6.75
N ARG A 194 -32.03 7.41 7.64
CA ARG A 194 -32.94 6.54 8.41
C ARG A 194 -33.89 5.78 7.49
N ASP A 195 -34.44 6.45 6.49
CA ASP A 195 -35.38 5.85 5.54
C ASP A 195 -34.68 4.74 4.71
N TYR A 196 -33.46 4.98 4.21
CA TYR A 196 -32.67 3.94 3.52
C TYR A 196 -32.37 2.74 4.40
N ASN A 197 -31.89 2.98 5.62
CA ASN A 197 -31.57 1.91 6.55
C ASN A 197 -32.81 1.06 6.88
N GLN A 198 -33.99 1.67 6.99
CA GLN A 198 -35.23 0.92 7.21
C GLN A 198 -35.60 0.08 5.99
N ASN A 199 -35.52 0.65 4.79
CA ASN A 199 -35.81 -0.09 3.55
C ASN A 199 -34.89 -1.30 3.38
N TRP A 200 -33.58 -1.13 3.59
CA TRP A 200 -32.63 -2.24 3.52
C TRP A 200 -32.89 -3.31 4.58
N GLN A 201 -33.28 -2.90 5.79
CA GLN A 201 -33.65 -3.84 6.84
C GLN A 201 -34.89 -4.67 6.43
N ASP A 202 -35.90 -4.03 5.85
CA ASP A 202 -37.13 -4.69 5.40
C ASP A 202 -36.87 -5.64 4.21
N GLU A 203 -35.90 -5.30 3.36
CA GLU A 203 -35.45 -6.12 2.21
C GLU A 203 -34.43 -7.21 2.60
N GLY A 204 -33.95 -7.22 3.85
CA GLY A 204 -32.93 -8.17 4.32
C GLY A 204 -31.52 -7.90 3.79
N VAL A 205 -31.24 -6.68 3.34
CA VAL A 205 -29.92 -6.22 2.87
C VAL A 205 -29.04 -5.92 4.07
N ASN A 206 -27.87 -6.57 4.16
CA ASN A 206 -26.89 -6.34 5.22
C ASN A 206 -25.99 -5.13 4.91
N PHE A 207 -26.58 -3.93 4.91
CA PHE A 207 -25.88 -2.67 4.71
C PHE A 207 -26.39 -1.58 5.63
N ARG A 208 -25.51 -0.70 6.10
CA ARG A 208 -25.88 0.40 7.00
C ARG A 208 -25.18 1.72 6.70
N LEU A 209 -25.95 2.78 6.55
CA LEU A 209 -25.45 4.16 6.57
C LEU A 209 -25.41 4.71 8.00
N PHE A 210 -24.30 5.37 8.34
CA PHE A 210 -24.17 6.16 9.57
C PHE A 210 -24.21 7.65 9.24
N HIS A 211 -25.04 8.38 9.98
CA HIS A 211 -25.14 9.84 9.89
C HIS A 211 -24.25 10.47 10.96
N GLY A 212 -23.14 11.06 10.53
CA GLY A 212 -22.24 11.89 11.31
C GLY A 212 -22.12 13.29 10.72
N VAL A 213 -21.41 14.17 11.43
CA VAL A 213 -21.14 15.55 11.02
C VAL A 213 -19.71 15.89 11.42
N GLU A 214 -18.92 16.44 10.51
CA GLU A 214 -17.62 17.04 10.81
C GLU A 214 -17.82 18.50 11.24
N SER A 215 -17.38 18.86 12.45
CA SER A 215 -17.67 20.18 13.07
C SER A 215 -16.44 21.00 13.38
#